data_AF-A0A2V6WQU0-F1
#
_entry.id   AF-A0A2V6WQU0-F1
#
_cell.length_a   1.000
_cell.length_b   1.000
_cell.length_c   1.000
_cell.angle_alpha   90.00
_cell.angle_beta   90.00
_cell.angle_gamma   90.00
#
_symmetry.space_group_name_H-M   'P 1'
#
loop_
_entity.id
_entity.type
_entity.pdbx_description
1 polymer ?
#
loop_
_entity_poly.entity_id
_entity_poly.type
_entity_poly.pdbx_seq_one_letter_code
_entity_poly.pdbx_strand_id
1 'polypeptide(L)' 'MIVIVGGWLIATVAALQVASLRGKLAMNVIGIAVVLYGLVGLLNRAHLKTAIWKGGRPH' A
#
# COMPACT_ATOMS: atom_id res chain seq x y z
N MET A 1 -3.39 -10.22 2.37
CA MET A 1 -3.87 -9.58 3.62
C MET A 1 -2.75 -9.40 4.64
N ILE A 2 -2.06 -10.45 5.09
CA ILE A 2 -0.95 -10.32 6.07
C ILE A 2 0.10 -9.27 5.68
N VAL A 3 0.52 -9.21 4.42
CA VAL A 3 1.52 -8.22 3.96
C VAL A 3 0.98 -6.78 4.00
N ILE A 4 -0.32 -6.60 3.75
CA ILE A 4 -0.99 -5.29 3.75
C ILE A 4 -1.15 -4.79 5.19
N VAL A 5 -1.70 -5.65 6.05
CA VAL A 5 -1.89 -5.35 7.48
C VAL A 5 -0.53 -5.17 8.16
N GLY A 6 0.45 -6.01 7.86
CA GLY A 6 1.81 -5.91 8.38
C GLY A 6 2.54 -4.63 7.93
N GLY A 7 2.47 -4.30 6.64
CA GLY A 7 3.03 -3.06 6.12
C GLY A 7 2.41 -1.81 6.74
N TRP A 8 1.09 -1.82 6.96
CA TRP A 8 0.39 -0.75 7.66
C TRP A 8 0.75 -0.67 9.15
N LEU A 9 0.85 -1.81 9.85
CA LEU A 9 1.17 -1.86 11.28
C LEU A 9 2.57 -1.29 11.54
N ILE A 10 3.55 -1.66 10.72
CA ILE A 10 4.93 -1.16 10.81
C ILE A 10 4.97 0.35 10.58
N ALA A 11 4.27 0.86 9.56
CA ALA A 11 4.20 2.29 9.29
C ALA A 11 3.52 3.06 10.44
N THR A 12 2.48 2.49 11.04
CA THR A 12 1.74 3.09 12.16
C THR A 12 2.58 3.15 13.43
N VAL A 13 3.26 2.06 13.78
CA VAL A 13 4.16 2.00 14.95
C VAL A 13 5.32 2.99 14.78
N ALA A 14 5.91 3.07 13.58
CA ALA A 14 6.95 4.03 13.29
C ALA A 14 6.45 5.49 13.37
N ALA A 15 5.23 5.78 12.89
CA ALA A 15 4.63 7.11 12.99
C ALA A 15 4.39 7.55 14.45
N LEU A 16 4.04 6.61 15.34
CA LEU A 16 3.80 6.91 16.77
C LEU A 16 5.09 7.32 17.51
N GLN A 17 6.26 6.90 17.03
CA GLN A 17 7.55 7.25 17.63
C GLN A 17 8.11 8.59 17.16
N VAL A 18 7.52 9.20 16.12
CA VAL A 18 8.01 10.48 15.60
C VAL A 18 7.44 11.63 16.44
N ALA A 19 8.30 12.38 17.14
CA ALA A 19 7.88 13.49 17.99
C ALA A 19 7.37 14.73 17.21
N SER A 20 7.87 14.94 15.98
CA SER A 20 7.55 16.13 15.19
C SER A 20 6.28 15.96 14.34
N LEU A 21 5.45 17.00 14.29
CA LEU A 21 4.22 17.00 13.50
C LEU A 21 4.48 16.76 12.00
N ARG A 22 5.56 17.36 11.47
CA ARG A 22 5.98 17.18 10.06
C ARG A 22 6.40 15.74 9.76
N GLY A 23 7.14 15.11 10.67
CA GLY A 23 7.56 13.72 10.50
C GLY A 23 6.39 12.74 10.62
N LYS A 24 5.42 12.99 11.52
CA LYS A 24 4.16 12.23 11.58
C LYS A 24 3.37 12.33 10.28
N LEU A 25 3.30 13.51 9.68
CA LEU A 25 2.62 13.71 8.40
C LEU A 25 3.29 12.91 7.28
N ALA A 26 4.61 12.98 7.16
CA ALA A 26 5.38 12.22 6.18
C ALA A 26 5.20 10.70 6.34
N MET A 27 5.27 10.19 7.57
CA MET A 27 5.09 8.75 7.84
C MET A 27 3.67 8.27 7.54
N ASN A 28 2.65 9.10 7.81
CA ASN A 28 1.27 8.77 7.43
C ASN A 28 1.11 8.68 5.91
N VAL A 29 1.71 9.60 5.14
CA VAL A 29 1.68 9.54 3.67
C VAL A 29 2.34 8.27 3.15
N ILE A 30 3.50 7.90 3.70
CA ILE A 30 4.18 6.64 3.35
C ILE A 30 3.31 5.43 3.71
N GLY A 31 2.70 5.41 4.89
CA GLY A 31 1.80 4.34 5.32
C GLY A 31 0.60 4.17 4.38
N ILE A 32 -0.02 5.27 3.96
CA ILE A 32 -1.12 5.26 2.98
C ILE A 32 -0.64 4.68 1.64
N ALA A 33 0.55 5.07 1.16
CA ALA A 33 1.09 4.56 -0.09
C ALA A 33 1.33 3.04 -0.05
N VAL A 34 1.86 2.51 1.07
CA VAL A 34 2.07 1.07 1.28
C VAL A 34 0.75 0.31 1.29
N VAL A 35 -0.28 0.85 1.95
CA VAL A 35 -1.63 0.25 1.97
C VAL A 35 -2.23 0.21 0.56
N LEU A 36 -2.15 1.32 -0.18
CA LEU A 36 -2.66 1.39 -1.55
C LEU A 36 -1.95 0.40 -2.47
N TYR A 37 -0.63 0.30 -2.39
CA TYR A 37 0.14 -0.66 -3.17
C TYR A 37 -0.26 -2.10 -2.83
N GLY A 38 -0.42 -2.41 -1.54
CA GLY A 38 -0.90 -3.72 -1.08
C GLY A 38 -2.31 -4.06 -1.56
N LEU A 39 -3.24 -3.10 -1.52
CA LEU A 39 -4.60 -3.23 -2.02
C LEU A 39 -4.63 -3.46 -3.53
N VAL A 40 -3.89 -2.66 -4.31
CA VAL A 40 -3.77 -2.83 -5.77
C VAL A 40 -3.18 -4.19 -6.11
N GLY A 41 -2.14 -4.63 -5.40
CA GLY A 41 -1.55 -5.96 -5.59
C GLY A 41 -2.52 -7.10 -5.28
N LEU A 42 -3.33 -6.96 -4.21
CA LEU A 42 -4.36 -7.94 -3.87
C LEU A 42 -5.50 -7.95 -4.89
N LEU A 43 -5.98 -6.79 -5.32
CA LEU A 43 -7.00 -6.65 -6.35
C LEU A 43 -6.50 -7.24 -7.68
N ASN A 44 -5.25 -6.96 -8.07
CA ASN A 44 -4.66 -7.53 -9.28
C ASN A 44 -4.55 -9.06 -9.21
N ARG A 45 -4.26 -9.61 -8.03
CA ARG A 45 -4.23 -11.07 -7.80
C ARG A 45 -5.63 -11.69 -7.76
N ALA A 46 -6.61 -11.02 -7.17
CA ALA A 46 -7.99 -11.48 -7.10
C ALA A 46 -8.71 -11.39 -8.45
N HIS A 47 -8.40 -10.36 -9.24
CA HIS A 47 -8.99 -10.10 -10.56
C HIS A 47 -8.11 -10.58 -11.73
N LEU A 48 -7.41 -11.72 -11.59
CA LEU A 48 -6.56 -12.32 -12.64
C LEU A 48 -7.25 -12.58 -14.00
N LYS A 49 -8.58 -12.42 -14.14
CA LYS A 49 -9.28 -12.43 -15.44
C LYS A 49 -9.31 -11.07 -16.14
N THR A 50 -9.24 -9.96 -15.41
CA THR A 50 -9.29 -8.60 -15.95
C THR A 50 -8.14 -7.82 -15.36
N ALA A 51 -6.92 -8.21 -15.73
CA ALA A 51 -5.75 -7.44 -15.35
C ALA A 51 -5.91 -6.03 -15.91
N ILE A 52 -6.09 -5.04 -15.03
CA ILE A 52 -6.11 -3.60 -15.36
C ILE A 52 -4.80 -3.20 -16.07
N TRP A 53 -3.75 -4.00 -15.87
CA TRP A 53 -2.42 -3.87 -16.44
C TRP A 53 -2.20 -4.69 -17.74
N LYS A 54 -3.17 -5.51 -18.18
CA LYS A 54 -3.15 -6.18 -19.50
C LYS A 54 -3.88 -5.34 -20.57
N GLY A 55 -3.74 -4.03 -20.53
CA GLY A 55 -4.04 -3.18 -21.68
C GLY A 55 -2.88 -3.22 -22.66
N GLY A 56 -2.95 -4.07 -23.68
CA GLY A 56 -2.06 -4.02 -24.85
C GLY A 56 -1.20 -5.26 -25.08
N ARG A 57 -1.81 -6.40 -25.42
CA ARG A 57 -1.18 -7.31 -26.39
C ARG A 57 -2.11 -7.34 -27.61
N PRO A 58 -1.70 -6.79 -28.77
CA PRO A 58 -2.35 -7.14 -30.02
C PRO A 58 -2.12 -8.63 -30.27
N HIS A 59 -3.18 -9.28 -30.72
CA HIS A 59 -3.20 -10.67 -31.16
C HIS A 59 -2.26 -10.88 -32.35
#